data_AF-A0A120A3Z9-F1
#
_entry.id   AF-A0A120A3Z9-F1
#
_cell.length_a   1.000
_cell.length_b   1.000
_cell.length_c   1.000
_cell.angle_alpha   90.00
_cell.angle_beta   90.00
_cell.angle_gamma   90.00
#
_symmetry.space_group_name_H-M   'P 1'
#
loop_
_entity.id
_entity.type
_entity.pdbx_description
1 polymer ?
#
loop_
_entity_poly.entity_id
_entity_poly.type
_entity_poly.pdbx_seq_one_letter_code
_entity_poly.pdbx_strand_id
1 'polypeptide(L)' 'MSEKTEMMADMVKNLAALLTERYSNMTMEEALATVFNSDTYRKVMDSRTHFYHQSPHYVFAFLEEELAKGKFE' A
#
# COMPACT_ATOMS: atom_id res chain seq x y z
N MET A 1 17.91 9.90 -6.37
CA MET A 1 16.55 9.34 -6.42
C MET A 1 15.89 9.91 -7.66
N SER A 2 15.18 9.11 -8.45
CA SER A 2 14.31 9.66 -9.50
C SER A 2 12.98 10.07 -8.87
N GLU A 3 12.34 11.13 -9.38
CA GLU A 3 11.04 11.64 -8.89
C GLU A 3 10.00 10.53 -8.74
N LYS A 4 9.99 9.56 -9.66
CA LYS A 4 9.11 8.37 -9.61
C LYS A 4 9.30 7.53 -8.35
N THR A 5 10.55 7.33 -7.92
CA THR A 5 10.86 6.53 -6.72
C THR A 5 10.36 7.24 -5.46
N GLU A 6 10.42 8.57 -5.44
CA GLU A 6 9.88 9.37 -4.33
C GLU A 6 8.35 9.27 -4.28
N MET A 7 7.67 9.37 -5.42
CA MET A 7 6.21 9.19 -5.50
C MET A 7 5.77 7.77 -5.11
N MET A 8 6.52 6.74 -5.50
CA MET A 8 6.26 5.36 -5.06
C MET A 8 6.44 5.21 -3.54
N ALA A 9 7.49 5.78 -2.97
CA ALA A 9 7.72 5.75 -1.53
C ALA A 9 6.65 6.52 -0.76
N ASP A 10 6.18 7.66 -1.28
CA ASP A 10 5.08 8.43 -0.72
C ASP A 10 3.77 7.65 -0.74
N MET A 11 3.45 6.99 -1.86
CA MET A 11 2.29 6.10 -1.97
C MET A 11 2.32 5.00 -0.90
N VAL A 12 3.46 4.34 -0.70
CA VAL A 12 3.61 3.29 0.32
C VAL A 12 3.39 3.83 1.74
N LYS A 13 3.90 5.02 2.05
CA LYS A 13 3.66 5.68 3.34
C LYS A 13 2.19 6.01 3.55
N ASN A 14 1.51 6.53 2.52
CA ASN A 14 0.08 6.82 2.58
C ASN A 14 -0.75 5.55 2.77
N LEU A 15 -0.40 4.44 2.12
CA LEU A 15 -1.07 3.15 2.33
C LEU A 15 -0.90 2.64 3.75
N ALA A 16 0.30 2.76 4.33
CA ALA A 16 0.54 2.38 5.72
C ALA A 16 -0.23 3.27 6.70
N ALA A 17 -0.29 4.59 6.46
CA ALA A 17 -1.11 5.49 7.27
C ALA A 17 -2.60 5.09 7.24
N LEU A 18 -3.15 4.86 6.05
CA LEU A 18 -4.54 4.39 5.88
C LEU A 18 -4.78 3.05 6.57
N LEU A 19 -3.82 2.12 6.55
CA LEU A 19 -3.92 0.87 7.31
C LEU A 19 -4.00 1.12 8.82
N THR A 20 -3.16 1.99 9.36
CA THR A 20 -3.20 2.31 10.81
C THR A 20 -4.48 3.06 11.22
N GLU A 21 -5.04 3.88 10.33
CA GLU A 21 -6.33 4.55 10.55
C GLU A 21 -7.48 3.54 10.51
N ARG A 22 -7.40 2.54 9.62
CA ARG A 22 -8.40 1.48 9.48
C ARG A 22 -8.35 0.46 10.62
N TYR A 23 -7.15 0.09 11.06
CA TYR A 23 -6.88 -0.89 12.10
C TYR A 23 -6.23 -0.22 13.30
N SER A 24 -7.03 0.21 14.27
CA SER A 24 -6.55 0.96 15.45
C SER A 24 -5.58 0.17 16.36
N ASN A 25 -5.46 -1.14 16.16
CA ASN A 25 -4.53 -2.03 16.86
C ASN A 25 -3.24 -2.31 16.07
N MET A 26 -3.06 -1.72 14.89
CA MET A 26 -1.90 -1.92 14.03
C MET A 26 -0.91 -0.77 14.21
N THR A 27 0.35 -1.11 14.50
CA THR A 27 1.44 -0.12 14.54
C THR A 27 1.85 0.29 13.13
N MET A 28 2.49 1.46 12.99
CA MET A 28 3.02 1.90 11.69
C MET A 28 4.03 0.90 11.10
N GLU A 29 4.83 0.24 11.96
CA GLU A 29 5.78 -0.80 11.52
C GLU A 29 5.06 -2.02 10.94
N GLU A 30 4.00 -2.49 11.62
CA GLU A 30 3.17 -3.61 11.12
C GLU A 30 2.41 -3.23 9.85
N ALA A 31 1.91 -2.00 9.75
CA ALA A 31 1.26 -1.49 8.56
C ALA A 31 2.23 -1.45 7.37
N LEU A 32 3.43 -0.91 7.56
CA LEU A 32 4.48 -0.93 6.55
C LEU A 32 4.85 -2.36 6.15
N ALA A 33 5.05 -3.25 7.12
CA ALA A 33 5.34 -4.66 6.84
C ALA A 33 4.21 -5.32 6.03
N THR A 34 2.96 -5.00 6.32
CA THR A 34 1.79 -5.49 5.58
C THR A 34 1.79 -4.96 4.15
N VAL A 35 2.01 -3.66 3.95
CA VAL A 35 2.12 -3.08 2.60
C VAL A 35 3.27 -3.73 1.85
N PHE A 36 4.48 -3.83 2.41
CA PHE A 36 5.64 -4.42 1.74
C PHE A 36 5.44 -5.89 1.31
N ASN A 37 4.65 -6.66 2.06
CA ASN A 37 4.34 -8.05 1.73
C ASN A 37 3.15 -8.21 0.77
N SER A 38 2.48 -7.12 0.41
CA SER A 38 1.30 -7.14 -0.47
C SER A 38 1.65 -7.16 -1.97
N ASP A 39 0.77 -7.75 -2.77
CA ASP A 39 0.77 -7.62 -4.22
C ASP A 39 0.49 -6.17 -4.66
N THR A 40 -0.25 -5.42 -3.84
CA THR A 40 -0.46 -3.99 -4.06
C THR A 40 0.85 -3.20 -4.05
N TYR A 41 1.79 -3.50 -3.16
CA TYR A 41 3.12 -2.90 -3.18
C TYR A 41 3.90 -3.22 -4.46
N ARG A 42 3.86 -4.47 -4.93
CA ARG A 42 4.48 -4.85 -6.21
C ARG A 42 3.93 -4.02 -7.37
N LYS A 43 2.62 -3.78 -7.39
CA LYS A 43 1.97 -2.90 -8.39
C LYS A 43 2.42 -1.45 -8.26
N VAL A 44 2.48 -0.90 -7.05
CA VAL A 44 2.96 0.48 -6.81
C VAL A 44 4.40 0.66 -7.30
N MET A 45 5.27 -0.30 -7.04
CA MET A 45 6.66 -0.29 -7.48
C MET A 45 6.83 -0.57 -8.98
N ASP A 46 5.83 -1.18 -9.62
CA ASP A 46 5.82 -1.38 -11.06
C ASP A 46 5.38 -0.10 -11.79
N SER A 47 6.36 0.57 -12.40
CA SER A 47 6.14 1.83 -13.12
C SER A 47 5.15 1.74 -14.29
N ARG A 48 4.81 0.54 -14.80
CA ARG A 48 3.89 0.33 -15.93
C ARG A 48 2.43 0.32 -15.49
N THR A 49 2.16 0.09 -14.21
CA THR A 49 0.79 0.09 -13.66
C THR A 49 0.27 1.51 -13.39
N HIS A 50 1.19 2.47 -13.26
CA HIS A 50 0.91 3.86 -12.88
C HIS A 50 0.18 4.02 -11.53
N PHE A 51 0.22 3.01 -10.65
CA PHE A 51 -0.42 3.05 -9.33
C PHE A 51 0.11 4.20 -8.45
N TYR A 52 1.40 4.50 -8.54
CA TYR A 52 2.04 5.59 -7.82
C TYR A 52 1.56 7.00 -8.22
N HIS A 53 0.80 7.15 -9.31
CA HIS A 53 0.14 8.39 -9.73
C HIS A 53 -1.34 8.48 -9.33
N GLN A 54 -1.93 7.38 -8.86
CA GLN A 54 -3.34 7.33 -8.50
C GLN A 54 -3.58 7.90 -7.10
N SER A 55 -4.85 8.10 -6.74
CA SER A 55 -5.21 8.47 -5.37
C SER A 55 -4.85 7.34 -4.39
N PRO A 56 -4.26 7.65 -3.22
CA PRO A 56 -3.95 6.64 -2.20
C PRO A 56 -5.14 5.79 -1.79
N HIS A 57 -6.35 6.37 -1.72
CA HIS A 57 -7.58 5.65 -1.38
C HIS A 57 -7.98 4.61 -2.44
N TYR A 58 -7.74 4.92 -3.72
CA TYR A 58 -8.01 3.97 -4.81
C TYR A 58 -7.06 2.77 -4.71
N VAL A 59 -5.77 3.03 -4.51
CA VAL A 59 -4.76 1.97 -4.34
C VAL A 59 -5.03 1.16 -3.06
N PHE A 60 -5.44 1.84 -1.99
CA PHE A 60 -5.79 1.21 -0.72
C PHE A 60 -6.97 0.25 -0.83
N ALA A 61 -7.96 0.53 -1.68
CA ALA A 61 -9.07 -0.39 -1.91
C ALA A 61 -8.59 -1.77 -2.42
N PHE A 62 -7.54 -1.81 -3.27
CA PHE A 62 -6.94 -3.07 -3.70
C PHE A 62 -6.23 -3.80 -2.57
N LEU A 63 -5.52 -3.04 -1.71
CA LEU A 63 -4.86 -3.60 -0.54
C LEU A 63 -5.89 -4.14 0.46
N GLU A 64 -7.00 -3.44 0.69
CA GLU A 64 -8.09 -3.91 1.53
C GLU A 64 -8.75 -5.16 0.95
N GLU A 65 -9.02 -5.19 -0.36
CA GLU A 65 -9.54 -6.38 -1.02
C GLU A 65 -8.58 -7.56 -0.92
N GLU A 66 -7.27 -7.31 -1.08
CA GLU A 66 -6.21 -8.31 -0.95
C GLU A 66 -6.18 -8.88 0.47
N LEU A 67 -6.24 -8.03 1.50
CA LEU A 67 -6.27 -8.45 2.90
C LEU A 67 -7.58 -9.16 3.27
N ALA A 68 -8.71 -8.72 2.71
CA ALA A 68 -10.02 -9.33 2.94
C ALA A 68 -10.15 -10.69 2.25
N LYS A 69 -9.56 -10.86 1.06
CA LYS A 69 -9.51 -12.13 0.32
C LYS A 69 -8.39 -13.05 0.82
N GLY A 70 -7.39 -12.48 1.51
CA GLY A 70 -6.09 -13.09 1.80
C GLY A 70 -5.88 -13.65 3.21
N LYS A 71 -6.93 -14.10 3.90
CA LYS A 71 -6.81 -15.16 4.92
C LYS A 71 -8.06 -16.08 4.89
N PHE A 72 -8.14 -16.92 3.87
CA PHE A 72 -8.71 -18.26 4.04
C PHE A 72 -7.55 -19.26 3.89
N GLU A 73 -7.55 -20.22 4.82
CA GLU A 73 -6.55 -21.27 5.09
C GLU A 73 -5.88 -21.92 3.88
#